data_AF-A0A6M8UNP8-F1
#
_entry.id   AF-A0A6M8UNP8-F1
#
_cell.length_a   1.000
_cell.length_b   1.000
_cell.length_c   1.000
_cell.angle_alpha   90.00
_cell.angle_beta   90.00
_cell.angle_gamma   90.00
#
_symmetry.space_group_name_H-M   'P 1'
#
loop_
_entity.id
_entity.type
_entity.pdbx_description
1 polymer ?
#
loop_
_entity_poly.entity_id
_entity_poly.type
_entity_poly.pdbx_seq_one_letter_code
_entity_poly.pdbx_strand_id
1 'polypeptide(L)'
;MIKNNPHTKALITLFHPAKISTLPLLITLFFSAVVSAFDQQDDPEKKLAAVAYFSLGNNGFIAQQSEGEKYLQAIIGSPNAEKKLLNMAKDRHLTPEAHLYIACGLTGHPNVEYDVLFAPYFQQTVSVLKADILRRENFHTVYQWIQKFGCKTIK
;
A
#
# COMPACT_ATOMS: atom_id res chain seq x y z
N MET A 1 -13.45 78.90 -50.71
CA MET A 1 -13.77 78.82 -52.15
C MET A 1 -14.50 77.52 -52.42
N ILE A 2 -15.59 77.63 -53.17
CA ILE A 2 -16.55 76.61 -53.56
C ILE A 2 -15.91 75.60 -54.54
N LYS A 3 -16.18 74.30 -54.38
CA LYS A 3 -16.61 73.45 -55.51
C LYS A 3 -17.27 72.15 -55.06
N ASN A 4 -18.55 72.05 -55.41
CA ASN A 4 -19.32 70.82 -55.55
C ASN A 4 -18.93 70.07 -56.84
N ASN A 5 -19.25 68.77 -56.84
CA ASN A 5 -19.77 67.95 -57.97
C ASN A 5 -18.82 66.95 -58.69
N PRO A 6 -19.34 65.93 -59.42
CA PRO A 6 -19.49 64.54 -58.92
C PRO A 6 -19.10 63.50 -60.03
N HIS A 7 -19.63 62.26 -59.92
CA HIS A 7 -19.51 61.09 -60.82
C HIS A 7 -18.29 60.21 -60.50
N THR A 8 -18.40 58.91 -60.22
CA THR A 8 -19.23 57.90 -60.90
C THR A 8 -19.49 56.69 -59.98
N LYS A 9 -20.65 56.07 -60.19
CA LYS A 9 -21.30 55.01 -59.40
C LYS A 9 -20.66 53.62 -59.55
N ALA A 10 -21.16 52.72 -58.69
CA ALA A 10 -21.20 51.25 -58.74
C ALA A 10 -20.00 50.55 -58.05
N LEU A 11 -20.17 49.56 -57.17
CA LEU A 11 -21.19 48.51 -57.15
C LEU A 11 -21.43 48.04 -55.70
N ILE A 12 -22.70 47.98 -55.30
CA ILE A 12 -23.16 47.30 -54.09
C ILE A 12 -23.33 45.82 -54.43
N THR A 13 -22.72 44.92 -53.68
CA THR A 13 -23.23 43.56 -53.51
C THR A 13 -23.28 43.19 -52.04
N LEU A 14 -24.47 42.76 -51.65
CA LEU A 14 -25.00 42.58 -50.32
C LEU A 14 -24.34 41.39 -49.60
N PHE A 15 -23.90 41.64 -48.37
CA PHE A 15 -23.65 40.58 -47.39
C PHE A 15 -24.96 39.84 -47.10
N HIS A 16 -25.02 38.56 -47.47
CA HIS A 16 -26.02 37.62 -46.98
C HIS A 16 -25.61 37.13 -45.58
N PRO A 17 -26.50 37.11 -44.58
CA PRO A 17 -26.23 36.42 -43.33
C PRO A 17 -26.54 34.93 -43.52
N ALA A 18 -25.51 34.09 -43.52
CA ALA A 18 -25.70 32.65 -43.41
C ALA A 18 -26.23 32.32 -42.01
N LYS A 19 -27.47 31.80 -41.96
CA LYS A 19 -28.10 31.25 -40.76
C LYS A 19 -27.26 30.06 -40.25
N ILE A 20 -26.63 30.22 -39.10
CA ILE A 20 -25.93 29.13 -38.41
C ILE A 20 -26.98 28.32 -37.65
N SER A 21 -27.22 27.12 -38.16
CA SER A 21 -28.14 26.12 -37.64
C SER A 21 -27.64 25.51 -36.33
N THR A 22 -28.61 25.16 -35.49
CA THR A 22 -28.56 24.63 -34.12
C THR A 22 -27.76 23.32 -33.92
N LEU A 23 -27.03 23.24 -32.80
CA LEU A 23 -26.96 22.13 -31.80
C LEU A 23 -26.56 20.71 -32.30
N PRO A 24 -25.55 20.00 -31.71
CA PRO A 24 -25.25 19.96 -30.27
C PRO A 24 -23.74 20.01 -29.91
N LEU A 25 -23.35 20.98 -29.08
CA LEU A 25 -22.03 21.01 -28.40
C LEU A 25 -22.14 20.33 -27.02
N LEU A 26 -22.69 19.11 -26.94
CA LEU A 26 -23.06 18.49 -25.66
C LEU A 26 -22.81 16.97 -25.59
N ILE A 27 -21.83 16.44 -26.34
CA ILE A 27 -21.49 15.00 -26.33
C ILE A 27 -20.02 14.72 -26.00
N THR A 28 -19.16 15.74 -25.84
CA THR A 28 -17.74 15.54 -25.49
C THR A 28 -17.42 15.61 -24.00
N LEU A 29 -18.40 15.38 -23.11
CA LEU A 29 -18.20 15.35 -21.65
C LEU A 29 -18.59 14.00 -21.01
N PHE A 30 -18.38 12.89 -21.72
CA PHE A 30 -18.62 11.52 -21.20
C PHE A 30 -17.39 10.61 -21.33
N PHE A 31 -16.19 11.18 -21.41
CA PHE A 31 -14.93 10.42 -21.42
C PHE A 31 -13.94 10.89 -20.34
N SER A 32 -14.45 11.41 -19.23
CA SER A 32 -13.68 11.44 -17.99
C SER A 32 -13.69 10.03 -17.43
N ALA A 33 -12.58 9.34 -17.68
CA ALA A 33 -12.23 8.01 -17.22
C ALA A 33 -12.96 7.60 -15.94
N VAL A 34 -13.74 6.52 -16.04
CA VAL A 34 -13.75 5.51 -14.99
C VAL A 34 -12.29 5.08 -14.80
N VAL A 35 -11.56 5.81 -13.96
CA VAL A 35 -10.48 5.20 -13.20
C VAL A 35 -11.21 4.18 -12.35
N SER A 36 -11.26 2.95 -12.83
CA SER A 36 -11.39 1.82 -11.93
C SER A 36 -10.28 2.03 -10.91
N ALA A 37 -10.64 2.53 -9.73
CA ALA A 37 -9.90 2.16 -8.55
C ALA A 37 -9.93 0.64 -8.60
N PHE A 38 -8.84 0.03 -9.08
CA PHE A 38 -8.56 -1.34 -8.75
C PHE A 38 -8.54 -1.30 -7.23
N ASP A 39 -9.63 -1.75 -6.66
CA ASP A 39 -9.71 -2.15 -5.26
C ASP A 39 -8.73 -3.31 -5.18
N GLN A 40 -7.44 -2.98 -5.11
CA GLN A 40 -6.41 -3.90 -4.71
C GLN A 40 -6.69 -4.06 -3.23
N GLN A 41 -7.69 -4.88 -2.95
CA GLN A 41 -8.16 -5.19 -1.62
C GLN A 41 -6.91 -5.45 -0.80
N ASP A 42 -6.73 -4.59 0.20
CA ASP A 42 -5.46 -4.34 0.84
C ASP A 42 -5.03 -5.63 1.57
N ASP A 43 -4.34 -6.53 0.86
CA ASP A 43 -4.11 -7.89 1.30
C ASP A 43 -3.00 -7.89 2.35
N PRO A 44 -3.34 -8.05 3.64
CA PRO A 44 -2.35 -7.91 4.70
C PRO A 44 -1.34 -9.05 4.65
N GLU A 45 -1.66 -10.22 4.08
CA GLU A 45 -0.74 -11.33 3.93
C GLU A 45 0.37 -10.98 2.93
N LYS A 46 0.00 -10.44 1.77
CA LYS A 46 0.97 -9.97 0.75
C LYS A 46 1.82 -8.81 1.25
N LYS A 47 1.22 -7.87 1.99
CA LYS A 47 1.94 -6.73 2.55
C LYS A 47 2.91 -7.14 3.65
N LEU A 48 2.47 -8.02 4.55
CA LEU A 48 3.35 -8.57 5.58
C LEU A 48 4.49 -9.38 4.96
N ALA A 49 4.23 -10.14 3.90
CA ALA A 49 5.23 -10.96 3.22
C ALA A 49 6.44 -10.17 2.69
N ALA A 50 6.26 -8.88 2.43
CA ALA A 50 7.25 -8.01 1.81
C ALA A 50 7.87 -6.96 2.76
N VAL A 51 7.63 -7.04 4.08
CA VAL A 51 8.18 -6.06 5.02
C VAL A 51 9.70 -6.10 5.08
N ALA A 52 10.33 -4.93 5.13
CA ALA A 52 11.79 -4.79 5.09
C ALA A 52 12.46 -4.65 6.46
N TYR A 53 11.68 -4.49 7.53
CA TYR A 53 12.17 -4.42 8.90
C TYR A 53 11.15 -5.03 9.87
N PHE A 54 11.65 -5.62 10.96
CA PHE A 54 10.87 -6.07 12.09
C PHE A 54 10.86 -5.02 13.19
N SER A 55 9.69 -4.80 13.78
CA SER A 55 9.51 -3.83 14.85
C SER A 55 8.21 -4.09 15.58
N LEU A 56 8.25 -3.99 16.91
CA LEU A 56 7.09 -4.16 17.77
C LEU A 56 6.93 -2.96 18.68
N GLY A 57 5.69 -2.56 18.89
CA GLY A 57 5.33 -1.43 19.72
C GLY A 57 5.58 -0.10 19.05
N ASN A 58 5.65 0.92 19.90
CA ASN A 58 5.75 2.30 19.46
C ASN A 58 7.20 2.69 19.20
N ASN A 59 7.45 3.19 17.99
CA ASN A 59 8.76 3.61 17.53
C ASN A 59 8.78 5.11 17.21
N GLY A 60 9.97 5.69 17.26
CA GLY A 60 10.22 7.11 17.03
C GLY A 60 9.65 8.01 18.13
N PHE A 61 9.87 9.31 17.95
CA PHE A 61 9.48 10.34 18.93
C PHE A 61 7.96 10.46 19.10
N ILE A 62 7.19 10.21 18.04
CA ILE A 62 5.71 10.31 18.02
C ILE A 62 5.06 8.96 18.37
N ALA A 63 5.84 7.94 18.75
CA ALA A 63 5.34 6.65 19.20
C ALA A 63 4.39 5.96 18.19
N GLN A 64 4.90 5.72 16.97
CA GLN A 64 4.12 5.10 15.89
C GLN A 64 4.35 3.58 15.82
N GLN A 65 3.26 2.85 15.66
CA GLN A 65 3.29 1.41 15.37
C GLN A 65 3.77 1.16 13.93
N SER A 66 4.58 0.13 13.73
CA SER A 66 5.07 -0.22 12.38
C SER A 66 3.96 -0.77 11.48
N GLU A 67 4.13 -0.62 10.17
CA GLU A 67 3.19 -1.18 9.19
C GLU A 67 3.14 -2.72 9.28
N GLY A 68 4.28 -3.39 9.50
CA GLY A 68 4.32 -4.84 9.67
C GLY A 68 3.49 -5.32 10.86
N GLU A 69 3.51 -4.60 11.98
CA GLU A 69 2.68 -4.93 13.15
C GLU A 69 1.19 -4.72 12.85
N LYS A 70 0.83 -3.67 12.10
CA LYS A 70 -0.56 -3.44 11.66
C LYS A 70 -1.06 -4.54 10.74
N TYR A 71 -0.25 -4.97 9.76
CA TYR A 71 -0.62 -6.07 8.86
C TYR A 71 -0.79 -7.38 9.63
N LEU A 72 0.10 -7.67 10.58
CA LEU A 72 -0.03 -8.83 11.44
C LEU A 72 -1.32 -8.79 12.28
N GLN A 73 -1.65 -7.65 12.90
CA GLN A 73 -2.90 -7.47 13.64
C GLN A 73 -4.13 -7.72 12.74
N ALA A 74 -4.11 -7.22 11.51
CA ALA A 74 -5.19 -7.47 10.54
C ALA A 74 -5.34 -8.96 10.20
N ILE A 75 -4.23 -9.71 10.08
CA ILE A 75 -4.25 -11.17 9.85
C ILE A 75 -4.81 -11.89 11.08
N ILE A 76 -4.36 -11.54 12.28
CA ILE A 76 -4.81 -12.14 13.55
C ILE A 76 -6.30 -11.89 13.78
N GLY A 77 -6.80 -10.70 13.43
CA GLY A 77 -8.23 -10.37 13.52
C GLY A 77 -9.10 -11.03 12.44
N SER A 78 -8.51 -11.74 11.48
CA SER A 78 -9.24 -12.34 10.35
C SER A 78 -9.70 -13.78 10.65
N PRO A 79 -10.77 -14.27 9.99
CA PRO A 79 -11.17 -15.67 10.08
C PRO A 79 -10.03 -16.60 9.66
N ASN A 80 -9.85 -17.70 10.39
CA ASN A 80 -8.79 -18.69 10.17
C ASN A 80 -7.36 -18.12 10.29
N ALA A 81 -7.15 -17.10 11.13
CA ALA A 81 -5.86 -16.47 11.39
C ALA A 81 -4.70 -17.47 11.59
N GLU A 82 -4.87 -18.47 12.45
CA GLU A 82 -3.85 -19.49 12.71
C GLU A 82 -3.45 -20.24 11.43
N LYS A 83 -4.44 -20.68 10.63
CA LYS A 83 -4.18 -21.37 9.36
C LYS A 83 -3.44 -20.47 8.37
N LYS A 84 -3.82 -19.19 8.28
CA LYS A 84 -3.15 -18.21 7.42
C LYS A 84 -1.69 -18.04 7.84
N LEU A 85 -1.44 -17.78 9.12
CA LEU A 85 -0.09 -17.63 9.68
C LEU A 85 0.75 -18.90 9.49
N LEU A 86 0.19 -20.09 9.69
CA LEU A 86 0.88 -21.35 9.44
C LEU A 86 1.23 -21.57 7.96
N ASN A 87 0.36 -21.15 7.05
CA ASN A 87 0.66 -21.21 5.61
C ASN A 87 1.78 -20.25 5.25
N MET A 88 1.71 -19.00 5.74
CA MET A 88 2.76 -18.01 5.53
C MET A 88 4.10 -18.45 6.15
N ALA A 89 4.09 -19.07 7.33
CA ALA A 89 5.30 -19.57 7.99
C ALA A 89 6.05 -20.61 7.14
N LYS A 90 5.33 -21.36 6.29
CA LYS A 90 5.90 -22.38 5.40
C LYS A 90 6.42 -21.82 4.08
N ASP A 91 6.03 -20.60 3.72
CA ASP A 91 6.45 -19.96 2.48
C ASP A 91 7.86 -19.38 2.65
N ARG A 92 8.82 -19.95 1.90
CA ARG A 92 10.24 -19.56 1.97
C ARG A 92 10.59 -18.32 1.17
N HIS A 93 9.64 -17.74 0.44
CA HIS A 93 9.86 -16.54 -0.36
C HIS A 93 9.63 -15.24 0.42
N LEU A 94 9.05 -15.33 1.61
CA LEU A 94 8.83 -14.19 2.51
C LEU A 94 10.16 -13.64 3.04
N THR A 95 10.15 -12.37 3.41
CA THR A 95 11.32 -11.77 4.05
C THR A 95 11.56 -12.39 5.43
N PRO A 96 12.81 -12.49 5.90
CA PRO A 96 13.10 -12.95 7.26
C PRO A 96 12.39 -12.10 8.33
N GLU A 97 12.21 -10.81 8.09
CA GLU A 97 11.43 -9.94 8.97
C GLU A 97 9.94 -10.32 9.03
N ALA A 98 9.33 -10.71 7.91
CA ALA A 98 7.97 -11.25 7.90
C ALA A 98 7.86 -12.53 8.75
N HIS A 99 8.86 -13.41 8.68
CA HIS A 99 8.89 -14.62 9.51
C HIS A 99 8.96 -14.31 11.02
N LEU A 100 9.61 -13.22 11.44
CA LEU A 100 9.59 -12.79 12.84
C LEU A 100 8.20 -12.30 13.27
N TYR A 101 7.50 -11.55 12.42
CA TYR A 101 6.10 -11.19 12.67
C TYR A 101 5.20 -12.42 12.76
N ILE A 102 5.38 -13.40 11.88
CA ILE A 102 4.61 -14.64 11.90
C ILE A 102 4.90 -15.45 13.18
N ALA A 103 6.16 -15.51 13.62
CA ALA A 103 6.53 -16.13 14.89
C ALA A 103 5.82 -15.46 16.08
N CYS A 104 5.69 -14.13 16.07
CA CYS A 104 4.89 -13.41 17.05
C CYS A 104 3.41 -13.83 17.01
N GLY A 105 2.79 -13.82 15.83
CA GLY A 105 1.37 -14.15 15.69
C GLY A 105 1.02 -15.59 16.06
N LEU A 106 1.99 -16.50 15.93
CA LEU A 106 1.83 -17.89 16.34
C LEU A 106 2.16 -18.14 17.82
N THR A 107 2.74 -17.17 18.55
CA THR A 107 3.20 -17.40 19.93
C THR A 107 2.05 -17.88 20.84
N GLY A 108 2.28 -18.98 21.56
CA GLY A 108 1.30 -19.55 22.50
C GLY A 108 0.40 -20.64 21.90
N HIS A 109 0.56 -20.99 20.63
CA HIS A 109 -0.10 -22.14 20.03
C HIS A 109 0.69 -23.43 20.34
N PRO A 110 0.11 -24.40 21.09
CA PRO A 110 0.85 -25.55 21.64
C PRO A 110 1.24 -26.62 20.60
N ASN A 111 0.62 -26.61 19.41
CA ASN A 111 0.80 -27.63 18.37
C ASN A 111 1.71 -27.18 17.23
N VAL A 112 2.40 -26.05 17.38
CA VAL A 112 3.28 -25.49 16.35
C VAL A 112 4.71 -25.94 16.61
N GLU A 113 5.30 -26.64 15.64
CA GLU A 113 6.73 -26.99 15.66
C GLU A 113 7.56 -25.77 15.22
N TYR A 114 7.64 -24.76 16.08
CA TYR A 114 8.26 -23.47 15.74
C TYR A 114 9.70 -23.61 15.22
N ASP A 115 10.51 -24.47 15.85
CA ASP A 115 11.89 -24.65 15.43
C ASP A 115 11.99 -25.26 14.03
N VAL A 116 11.04 -26.10 13.60
CA VAL A 116 11.01 -26.61 12.22
C VAL A 116 10.65 -25.51 11.23
N LEU A 117 9.71 -24.64 11.58
CA LEU A 117 9.28 -23.53 10.73
C LEU A 117 10.36 -22.44 10.59
N PHE A 118 11.07 -22.13 11.68
CA PHE A 118 11.94 -20.95 11.73
C PHE A 118 13.44 -21.26 11.69
N ALA A 119 13.89 -22.51 11.90
CA ALA A 119 15.30 -22.89 11.79
C ALA A 119 15.98 -22.51 10.46
N PRO A 120 15.31 -22.57 9.28
CA PRO A 120 15.93 -22.14 8.02
C PRO A 120 16.43 -20.69 8.01
N TYR A 121 15.94 -19.86 8.92
CA TYR A 121 16.28 -18.44 9.00
C TYR A 121 17.29 -18.13 10.11
N PHE A 122 17.66 -19.07 10.98
CA PHE A 122 18.47 -18.81 12.18
C PHE A 122 19.85 -18.19 11.91
N GLN A 123 20.45 -18.47 10.76
CA GLN A 123 21.74 -17.90 10.37
C GLN A 123 21.61 -16.57 9.61
N GLN A 124 20.39 -16.10 9.35
CA GLN A 124 20.15 -14.88 8.60
C GLN A 124 20.21 -13.65 9.51
N THR A 125 20.45 -12.49 8.90
CA THR A 125 20.35 -11.19 9.56
C THR A 125 19.05 -10.50 9.18
N VAL A 126 18.44 -9.82 10.15
CA VAL A 126 17.21 -9.06 9.99
C VAL A 126 17.43 -7.59 10.35
N SER A 127 16.69 -6.70 9.70
CA SER A 127 16.63 -5.30 10.10
C SER A 127 15.60 -5.15 11.22
N VAL A 128 16.03 -4.67 12.39
CA VAL A 128 15.18 -4.51 13.58
C VAL A 128 15.15 -3.03 13.96
N LEU A 129 13.95 -2.46 13.98
CA LEU A 129 13.72 -1.10 14.47
C LEU A 129 13.22 -1.18 15.92
N LYS A 130 13.97 -0.56 16.83
CA LYS A 130 13.60 -0.39 18.25
C LYS A 130 13.74 1.08 18.61
N ALA A 131 12.68 1.66 19.15
CA ALA A 131 12.59 3.10 19.40
C ALA A 131 12.88 3.88 18.11
N ASP A 132 14.02 4.57 18.01
CA ASP A 132 14.43 5.37 16.86
C ASP A 132 15.66 4.80 16.13
N ILE A 133 16.09 3.58 16.48
CA ILE A 133 17.32 2.99 15.95
C ILE A 133 17.03 1.73 15.14
N LEU A 134 17.44 1.74 13.87
CA LEU A 134 17.43 0.58 12.97
C LEU A 134 18.78 -0.13 13.03
N ARG A 135 18.79 -1.43 13.39
CA ARG A 135 20.01 -2.25 13.47
C ARG A 135 19.84 -3.55 12.70
N ARG A 136 20.95 -4.14 12.27
CA ARG A 136 20.95 -5.54 11.84
C ARG A 136 21.21 -6.44 13.03
N GLU A 137 20.30 -7.37 13.28
CA GLU A 137 20.40 -8.37 14.34
C GLU A 137 20.36 -9.78 13.71
N ASN A 138 20.89 -10.76 14.41
CA ASN A 138 20.74 -12.15 14.00
C ASN A 138 19.28 -12.61 14.23
N PHE A 139 18.68 -13.27 13.24
CA PHE A 139 17.29 -13.72 13.31
C PHE A 139 17.04 -14.61 14.53
N HIS A 140 17.91 -15.58 14.80
CA HIS A 140 17.73 -16.52 15.90
C HIS A 140 17.70 -15.80 17.26
N THR A 141 18.54 -14.78 17.42
CA THR A 141 18.52 -13.93 18.62
C THR A 141 17.15 -13.29 18.78
N VAL A 142 16.62 -12.61 17.76
CA VAL A 142 15.31 -11.94 17.85
C VAL A 142 14.17 -12.94 18.08
N TYR A 143 14.22 -14.08 17.41
CA TYR A 143 13.26 -15.18 17.58
C TYR A 143 13.27 -15.72 19.03
N GLN A 144 14.44 -15.97 19.62
CA GLN A 144 14.53 -16.39 21.02
C GLN A 144 13.92 -15.36 21.99
N TRP A 145 14.09 -14.07 21.70
CA TRP A 145 13.45 -12.99 22.46
C TRP A 145 11.93 -13.05 22.36
N ILE A 146 11.39 -13.28 21.15
CA ILE A 146 9.95 -13.49 20.92
C ILE A 146 9.44 -14.67 21.75
N GLN A 147 10.11 -15.82 21.68
CA GLN A 147 9.70 -17.02 22.42
C GLN A 147 9.73 -16.80 23.95
N LYS A 148 10.73 -16.07 24.45
CA LYS A 148 10.93 -15.85 25.89
C LYS A 148 10.00 -14.79 26.49
N PHE A 149 9.75 -13.70 25.77
CA PHE A 149 9.05 -12.53 26.31
C PHE A 149 7.67 -12.30 25.69
N GLY A 150 7.34 -13.05 24.63
CA GLY A 150 6.17 -12.85 23.79
C GLY A 150 6.23 -11.53 23.03
N CYS A 151 5.14 -11.22 22.32
CA CYS A 151 5.00 -9.98 21.56
C CYS A 151 3.86 -9.14 22.13
N LYS A 152 4.04 -8.67 23.38
CA LYS A 152 3.00 -8.07 24.24
C LYS A 152 2.23 -6.86 23.64
N THR A 153 2.72 -6.27 22.57
CA THR A 153 2.08 -5.13 21.86
C THR A 153 1.09 -5.58 20.79
N ILE A 154 1.10 -6.86 20.42
CA ILE A 154 0.15 -7.46 19.48
C ILE A 154 -1.00 -8.03 20.31
N LYS A 155 -2.11 -7.28 20.39
CA LYS A 155 -3.37 -7.71 20.99
C LYS A 155 -4.52 -7.34 20.07
#